data_AF-A0A8J6U0T0-F1
#
_entry.id   AF-A0A8J6U0T0-F1
#
_cell.length_a   1.000
_cell.length_b   1.000
_cell.length_c   1.000
_cell.angle_alpha   90.00
_cell.angle_beta   90.00
_cell.angle_gamma   90.00
#
_symmetry.space_group_name_H-M   'P 1'
#
loop_
_entity.id
_entity.type
_entity.pdbx_description
1 polymer ?
#
loop_
_entity_poly.entity_id
_entity_poly.type
_entity_poly.pdbx_seq_one_letter_code
_entity_poly.pdbx_strand_id
1 'polypeptide(L)'
;MHAIFETRYGFPFHPNLLPIFLSFHCSKRDLLTDEAVTYLRRFAPIGCRDWTTVDILLSVDVPAFFSGCLTSTVRTVFPERVDRPAADAPVAYVDMPKSVVPRRAPVHAHSSDAIRFRSFATNVSDALGLLETYRGTYRGVVTSRLHCYLPLRSLGVPVDFQPKNRSDPRFAGLIDITDAEFESMQTRIDRLLEEMFEMILAGDSPEKVYSRWRDLTANEVAAAQRRRAAEQPMPPPVADLVGEVVQIRRSHRTPRPDAVSVVVPVSATEAEAASVLLSSVAEHASGEVQFFLLARHDQLPGASALTTAAGGFPVEVIPTATVGNDLRAAGKVPAPLDVDRLVLPELLPDVERVVVLPAASVVSADISDLATLDLGGRLFAAPDPAGLSGVSGFGVLNVAANRLGARTAAATELRRRAYARHRFDFDAFDIEVMVIDLAAWRDCALLTTYVPYVEEFGLTLRELLHLAVGPDRAVVPPQWYA
;
A
#
# COMPACT_ATOMS: atom_id res chain seq x y z
N MET A 1 -11.46 -12.22 -4.75
CA MET A 1 -11.77 -13.67 -4.87
C MET A 1 -10.74 -14.48 -4.08
N HIS A 2 -11.12 -15.65 -3.56
CA HIS A 2 -10.18 -16.59 -2.96
C HIS A 2 -9.74 -17.60 -4.01
N ALA A 3 -8.48 -18.01 -4.00
CA ALA A 3 -8.00 -19.06 -4.88
C ALA A 3 -8.69 -20.39 -4.52
N ILE A 4 -9.17 -21.08 -5.55
CA ILE A 4 -9.70 -22.43 -5.42
C ILE A 4 -8.50 -23.34 -5.16
N PHE A 5 -8.45 -23.97 -3.97
CA PHE A 5 -7.33 -24.80 -3.51
C PHE A 5 -5.96 -24.13 -3.66
N GLU A 6 -5.88 -22.81 -3.46
CA GLU A 6 -4.63 -22.03 -3.57
C GLU A 6 -3.92 -22.09 -4.94
N THR A 7 -4.56 -22.66 -5.97
CA THR A 7 -3.92 -22.96 -7.26
C THR A 7 -4.42 -22.10 -8.41
N ARG A 8 -5.68 -21.66 -8.39
CA ARG A 8 -6.23 -20.77 -9.42
C ARG A 8 -7.37 -19.93 -8.89
N TYR A 9 -7.56 -18.77 -9.49
CA TYR A 9 -8.82 -18.04 -9.37
C TYR A 9 -9.79 -18.61 -10.40
N GLY A 10 -11.04 -18.86 -10.03
CA GLY A 10 -12.10 -19.23 -10.97
C GLY A 10 -12.56 -18.03 -11.81
N PHE A 11 -11.61 -17.26 -12.33
CA PHE A 11 -11.79 -15.99 -13.00
C PHE A 11 -10.70 -15.81 -14.07
N PRO A 12 -11.01 -15.37 -15.30
CA PRO A 12 -12.33 -15.01 -15.85
C PRO A 12 -13.42 -16.08 -15.74
N PHE A 13 -14.69 -15.66 -15.81
CA PHE A 13 -15.79 -16.61 -15.87
C PHE A 13 -15.93 -17.21 -17.28
N HIS A 14 -16.63 -18.35 -17.37
CA HIS A 14 -16.89 -19.02 -18.64
C HIS A 14 -17.56 -18.08 -19.67
N PRO A 15 -17.20 -18.10 -20.96
CA PRO A 15 -17.70 -17.15 -21.97
C PRO A 15 -19.23 -17.10 -22.16
N ASN A 16 -19.94 -18.16 -21.77
CA ASN A 16 -21.41 -18.23 -21.81
C ASN A 16 -22.09 -17.54 -20.60
N LEU A 17 -21.33 -17.11 -19.59
CA LEU A 17 -21.84 -16.30 -18.51
C LEU A 17 -21.78 -14.83 -18.93
N LEU A 18 -22.93 -14.16 -18.84
CA LEU A 18 -23.08 -12.73 -19.14
C LEU A 18 -23.29 -11.98 -17.81
N PRO A 19 -22.22 -11.65 -17.08
CA PRO A 19 -22.35 -11.04 -15.76
C PRO A 19 -22.74 -9.56 -15.86
N ILE A 20 -23.47 -9.10 -14.84
CA ILE A 20 -23.45 -7.70 -14.40
C ILE A 20 -22.63 -7.66 -13.11
N PHE A 21 -21.60 -6.83 -13.08
CA PHE A 21 -20.71 -6.73 -11.93
C PHE A 21 -21.19 -5.70 -10.94
N LEU A 22 -21.50 -6.17 -9.73
CA LEU A 22 -21.88 -5.36 -8.59
C LEU A 22 -21.18 -5.89 -7.34
N SER A 23 -20.72 -4.98 -6.47
CA SER A 23 -19.97 -5.32 -5.26
C SER A 23 -18.74 -6.19 -5.51
N PHE A 24 -18.09 -6.01 -6.65
CA PHE A 24 -16.87 -6.73 -7.02
C PHE A 24 -15.71 -6.34 -6.11
N HIS A 25 -14.91 -7.32 -5.67
CA HIS A 25 -13.72 -7.06 -4.86
C HIS A 25 -12.48 -7.76 -5.41
N CYS A 26 -11.46 -6.96 -5.69
CA CYS A 26 -10.13 -7.39 -6.08
C CYS A 26 -9.11 -6.94 -5.02
N SER A 27 -8.23 -7.86 -4.61
CA SER A 27 -7.16 -7.57 -3.65
C SER A 27 -5.89 -8.39 -3.91
N LYS A 28 -5.84 -9.13 -5.02
CA LYS A 28 -4.75 -10.06 -5.33
C LYS A 28 -4.21 -9.73 -6.72
N ARG A 29 -2.89 -9.57 -6.82
CA ARG A 29 -2.15 -9.32 -8.06
C ARG A 29 -2.56 -10.31 -9.15
N ASP A 30 -2.47 -11.59 -8.83
CA ASP A 30 -2.72 -12.72 -9.72
C ASP A 30 -4.17 -12.80 -10.25
N LEU A 31 -5.09 -12.01 -9.70
CA LEU A 31 -6.48 -11.94 -10.19
C LEU A 31 -6.61 -11.07 -11.45
N LEU A 32 -5.68 -10.14 -11.68
CA LEU A 32 -5.73 -9.17 -12.78
C LEU A 32 -4.67 -9.45 -13.84
N THR A 33 -4.69 -10.67 -14.38
CA THR A 33 -3.97 -11.01 -15.61
C THR A 33 -4.52 -10.21 -16.80
N ASP A 34 -3.78 -10.15 -17.91
CA ASP A 34 -4.25 -9.48 -19.13
C ASP A 34 -5.58 -10.05 -19.66
N GLU A 35 -5.78 -11.36 -19.51
CA GLU A 35 -7.04 -12.03 -19.82
C GLU A 35 -8.18 -11.53 -18.92
N ALA A 36 -7.94 -11.44 -17.60
CA ALA A 36 -8.88 -10.92 -16.62
C ALA A 36 -9.23 -9.45 -16.86
N VAL A 37 -8.24 -8.61 -17.18
CA VAL A 37 -8.46 -7.20 -17.52
C VAL A 37 -9.31 -7.08 -18.79
N THR A 38 -8.98 -7.86 -19.84
CA THR A 38 -9.77 -7.89 -21.09
C THR A 38 -11.21 -8.32 -20.83
N TYR A 39 -11.40 -9.36 -20.01
CA TYR A 39 -12.71 -9.84 -19.62
C TYR A 39 -13.51 -8.76 -18.85
N LEU A 40 -12.90 -8.09 -17.87
CA LEU A 40 -13.55 -7.02 -17.11
C LEU A 40 -13.92 -5.84 -18.01
N ARG A 41 -13.06 -5.44 -18.95
CA ARG A 41 -13.37 -4.36 -19.91
C ARG A 41 -14.58 -4.70 -20.78
N ARG A 42 -14.72 -5.96 -21.21
CA ARG A 42 -15.88 -6.41 -22.01
C ARG A 42 -17.21 -6.19 -21.28
N PHE A 43 -17.23 -6.36 -19.96
CA PHE A 43 -18.44 -6.24 -19.13
C PHE A 43 -18.50 -4.95 -18.30
N ALA A 44 -17.64 -3.98 -18.61
CA ALA A 44 -17.60 -2.71 -17.91
C ALA A 44 -18.87 -1.87 -18.17
N PRO A 45 -19.26 -0.99 -17.23
CA PRO A 45 -18.55 -0.64 -16.00
C PRO A 45 -18.74 -1.63 -14.85
N ILE A 46 -17.71 -1.74 -14.01
CA ILE A 46 -17.65 -2.67 -12.88
C ILE A 46 -18.08 -1.95 -11.59
N GLY A 47 -19.17 -2.41 -10.97
CA GLY A 47 -19.57 -1.97 -9.63
C GLY A 47 -18.70 -2.62 -8.56
N CYS A 48 -17.85 -1.84 -7.92
CA CYS A 48 -16.88 -2.29 -6.92
C CYS A 48 -17.42 -2.17 -5.49
N ARG A 49 -17.05 -3.14 -4.65
CA ARG A 49 -17.41 -3.17 -3.24
C ARG A 49 -16.79 -2.03 -2.44
N ASP A 50 -15.53 -1.71 -2.72
CA ASP A 50 -14.70 -0.76 -1.97
C ASP A 50 -13.91 0.13 -2.92
N TRP A 51 -13.53 1.32 -2.44
CA TRP A 51 -12.77 2.30 -3.23
C TRP A 51 -11.39 1.76 -3.65
N THR A 52 -10.76 0.91 -2.83
CA THR A 52 -9.49 0.29 -3.21
C THR A 52 -9.64 -0.51 -4.51
N THR A 53 -10.71 -1.29 -4.65
CA THR A 53 -10.99 -2.06 -5.88
C THR A 53 -11.26 -1.12 -7.07
N VAL A 54 -11.95 0.01 -6.86
CA VAL A 54 -12.14 1.03 -7.91
C VAL A 54 -10.79 1.55 -8.39
N ASP A 55 -9.93 1.97 -7.46
CA ASP A 55 -8.62 2.54 -7.78
C ASP A 55 -7.73 1.53 -8.54
N ILE A 56 -7.75 0.26 -8.13
CA ILE A 56 -7.08 -0.83 -8.85
C ILE A 56 -7.59 -0.96 -10.29
N LEU A 57 -8.91 -1.07 -10.50
CA LEU A 57 -9.48 -1.28 -11.83
C LEU A 57 -9.25 -0.09 -12.76
N LEU A 58 -9.37 1.13 -12.23
CA LEU A 58 -9.04 2.32 -13.00
C LEU A 58 -7.56 2.33 -13.40
N SER A 59 -6.64 1.90 -12.53
CA SER A 59 -5.19 1.83 -12.84
C SER A 59 -4.84 0.97 -14.06
N VAL A 60 -5.72 0.02 -14.42
CA VAL A 60 -5.60 -0.84 -15.61
C VAL A 60 -6.65 -0.51 -16.68
N ASP A 61 -7.20 0.70 -16.65
CA ASP A 61 -8.16 1.23 -17.64
C ASP A 61 -9.44 0.39 -17.79
N VAL A 62 -9.92 -0.17 -16.67
CA VAL A 62 -11.25 -0.80 -16.58
C VAL A 62 -12.21 0.23 -15.97
N PRO A 63 -13.25 0.69 -16.69
CA PRO A 63 -14.26 1.57 -16.12
C PRO A 63 -14.91 0.93 -14.90
N ALA A 64 -14.87 1.62 -13.76
CA ALA A 64 -15.33 1.10 -12.49
C ALA A 64 -15.91 2.23 -11.63
N PHE A 65 -16.79 1.86 -10.70
CA PHE A 65 -17.39 2.79 -9.76
C PHE A 65 -17.60 2.13 -8.39
N PHE A 66 -17.72 2.92 -7.34
CA PHE A 66 -18.03 2.40 -6.01
C PHE A 66 -19.53 2.10 -5.92
N SER A 67 -19.89 0.82 -5.87
CA SER A 67 -21.27 0.39 -5.63
C SER A 67 -21.56 0.24 -4.15
N GLY A 68 -20.60 -0.29 -3.37
CA GLY A 68 -20.82 -0.76 -2.00
C GLY A 68 -21.01 -2.26 -1.91
N CYS A 69 -21.28 -2.80 -0.72
CA CYS A 69 -21.41 -4.23 -0.49
C CYS A 69 -22.84 -4.74 -0.70
N LEU A 70 -22.99 -5.85 -1.42
CA LEU A 70 -24.29 -6.47 -1.71
C LEU A 70 -25.05 -6.85 -0.43
N THR A 71 -24.34 -7.21 0.64
CA THR A 71 -25.01 -7.54 1.91
C THR A 71 -25.68 -6.34 2.59
N SER A 72 -25.42 -5.12 2.11
CA SER A 72 -26.17 -3.94 2.54
C SER A 72 -27.63 -3.96 2.08
N THR A 73 -28.03 -4.81 1.14
CA THR A 73 -29.43 -4.93 0.68
C THR A 73 -30.18 -6.12 1.28
N VAL A 74 -29.59 -6.82 2.25
CA VAL A 74 -30.20 -8.01 2.89
C VAL A 74 -31.57 -7.72 3.48
N ARG A 75 -31.88 -6.48 3.89
CA ARG A 75 -33.25 -6.09 4.31
C ARG A 75 -34.35 -6.46 3.31
N THR A 76 -34.05 -6.52 2.01
CA THR A 76 -35.04 -6.79 0.95
C THR A 76 -35.59 -8.21 0.98
N VAL A 77 -34.86 -9.15 1.61
CA VAL A 77 -35.29 -10.55 1.75
C VAL A 77 -35.84 -10.87 3.15
N PHE A 78 -36.07 -9.84 3.97
CA PHE A 78 -36.69 -9.95 5.29
C PHE A 78 -37.95 -9.08 5.35
N PRO A 79 -39.01 -9.51 6.04
CA PRO A 79 -40.14 -8.62 6.29
C PRO A 79 -39.69 -7.45 7.18
N GLU A 80 -40.27 -6.28 6.95
CA GLU A 80 -40.08 -5.13 7.81
C GLU A 80 -40.47 -5.50 9.25
N ARG A 81 -39.67 -5.07 10.21
CA ARG A 81 -39.88 -5.39 11.62
C ARG A 81 -40.00 -4.11 12.42
N VAL A 82 -41.20 -3.87 12.94
CA VAL A 82 -41.50 -2.73 13.81
C VAL A 82 -41.03 -2.99 15.24
N ASP A 83 -41.11 -4.24 15.70
CA ASP A 83 -40.74 -4.63 17.06
C ASP A 83 -39.22 -4.80 17.21
N ARG A 84 -38.62 -3.92 18.00
CA ARG A 84 -37.22 -4.03 18.41
C ARG A 84 -37.10 -4.82 19.72
N PRO A 85 -35.99 -5.56 19.91
CA PRO A 85 -35.69 -6.17 21.20
C PRO A 85 -35.71 -5.13 22.33
N ALA A 86 -36.17 -5.55 23.51
CA ALA A 86 -36.25 -4.68 24.69
C ALA A 86 -34.86 -4.15 25.08
N ALA A 87 -34.83 -3.02 25.80
CA ALA A 87 -33.58 -2.36 26.18
C ALA A 87 -32.67 -3.24 27.06
N ASP A 88 -33.22 -4.22 27.77
CA ASP A 88 -32.51 -5.20 28.60
C ASP A 88 -32.13 -6.49 27.85
N ALA A 89 -32.59 -6.69 26.60
CA ALA A 89 -32.23 -7.83 25.77
C ALA A 89 -30.71 -7.91 25.57
N PRO A 90 -30.09 -9.10 25.51
CA PRO A 90 -28.64 -9.22 25.54
C PRO A 90 -27.93 -8.63 24.31
N VAL A 91 -26.63 -8.35 24.44
CA VAL A 91 -25.73 -8.00 23.33
C VAL A 91 -24.94 -9.23 22.90
N ALA A 92 -24.95 -9.54 21.61
CA ALA A 92 -24.18 -10.66 21.06
C ALA A 92 -22.76 -10.26 20.69
N TYR A 93 -21.81 -11.18 20.83
CA TYR A 93 -20.41 -11.01 20.45
C TYR A 93 -20.07 -11.99 19.33
N VAL A 94 -19.70 -11.48 18.16
CA VAL A 94 -19.44 -12.30 16.96
C VAL A 94 -17.97 -12.24 16.57
N ASP A 95 -17.29 -13.39 16.62
CA ASP A 95 -15.86 -13.53 16.31
C ASP A 95 -14.95 -12.55 17.09
N MET A 96 -15.33 -12.24 18.34
CA MET A 96 -14.54 -11.41 19.24
C MET A 96 -13.57 -12.26 20.09
N PRO A 97 -12.38 -11.75 20.43
CA PRO A 97 -11.47 -12.42 21.35
C PRO A 97 -12.13 -12.70 22.71
N LYS A 98 -11.94 -13.90 23.28
CA LYS A 98 -12.54 -14.27 24.58
C LYS A 98 -12.23 -13.28 25.70
N SER A 99 -11.08 -12.60 25.64
CA SER A 99 -10.65 -11.61 26.64
C SER A 99 -11.53 -10.36 26.71
N VAL A 100 -12.26 -10.03 25.64
CA VAL A 100 -13.14 -8.85 25.59
C VAL A 100 -14.63 -9.20 25.70
N VAL A 101 -14.97 -10.49 25.79
CA VAL A 101 -16.36 -10.95 25.89
C VAL A 101 -16.78 -11.05 27.36
N PRO A 102 -17.86 -10.37 27.78
CA PRO A 102 -18.39 -10.49 29.14
C PRO A 102 -18.80 -11.92 29.50
N ARG A 103 -18.68 -12.28 30.78
CA ARG A 103 -19.11 -13.60 31.27
C ARG A 103 -20.60 -13.81 30.96
N ARG A 104 -20.93 -14.96 30.37
CA ARG A 104 -22.30 -15.38 29.97
C ARG A 104 -22.93 -14.55 28.83
N ALA A 105 -22.18 -13.67 28.16
CA ALA A 105 -22.70 -13.02 26.96
C ALA A 105 -22.91 -14.07 25.82
N PRO A 106 -23.95 -13.92 24.99
CA PRO A 106 -24.11 -14.75 23.79
C PRO A 106 -22.93 -14.57 22.84
N VAL A 107 -22.32 -15.69 22.41
CA VAL A 107 -21.18 -15.69 21.48
C VAL A 107 -21.54 -16.48 20.24
N HIS A 108 -21.14 -15.95 19.08
CA HIS A 108 -21.32 -16.59 17.78
C HIS A 108 -20.01 -16.60 16.99
N ALA A 109 -19.87 -17.60 16.12
CA ALA A 109 -18.74 -17.69 15.20
C ALA A 109 -19.24 -17.72 13.75
N HIS A 110 -18.63 -16.92 12.88
CA HIS A 110 -18.98 -16.87 11.44
C HIS A 110 -18.06 -17.74 10.59
N SER A 111 -17.36 -18.68 11.21
CA SER A 111 -16.53 -19.67 10.53
C SER A 111 -16.79 -21.06 11.11
N SER A 112 -17.11 -22.01 10.23
CA SER A 112 -17.29 -23.42 10.58
C SER A 112 -16.89 -24.28 9.39
N ASP A 113 -16.01 -25.26 9.61
CA ASP A 113 -15.58 -26.18 8.54
C ASP A 113 -16.74 -27.04 8.03
N ALA A 114 -17.74 -27.30 8.88
CA ALA A 114 -18.96 -28.03 8.52
C ALA A 114 -19.77 -27.37 7.39
N ILE A 115 -19.55 -26.08 7.08
CA ILE A 115 -20.20 -25.41 5.94
C ILE A 115 -19.84 -26.10 4.62
N ARG A 116 -18.61 -26.62 4.48
CA ARG A 116 -18.11 -27.26 3.26
C ARG A 116 -18.81 -28.57 2.92
N PHE A 117 -19.37 -29.24 3.93
CA PHE A 117 -19.98 -30.56 3.82
C PHE A 117 -21.51 -30.52 3.91
N ARG A 118 -22.11 -29.33 3.99
CA ARG A 118 -23.55 -29.10 3.98
C ARG A 118 -24.04 -28.69 2.60
N SER A 119 -25.32 -28.94 2.33
CA SER A 119 -25.96 -28.45 1.11
C SER A 119 -26.00 -26.91 1.08
N PHE A 120 -26.02 -26.34 -0.12
CA PHE A 120 -26.21 -24.89 -0.29
C PHE A 120 -27.50 -24.41 0.40
N ALA A 121 -28.62 -25.12 0.22
CA ALA A 121 -29.91 -24.77 0.82
C ALA A 121 -29.86 -24.77 2.36
N THR A 122 -29.23 -25.77 2.97
CA THR A 122 -29.04 -25.83 4.43
C THR A 122 -28.21 -24.64 4.91
N ASN A 123 -27.08 -24.34 4.25
CA ASN A 123 -26.24 -23.22 4.62
C ASN A 123 -26.96 -21.87 4.50
N VAL A 124 -27.80 -21.69 3.47
CA VAL A 124 -28.63 -20.48 3.31
C VAL A 124 -29.69 -20.39 4.40
N SER A 125 -30.40 -21.48 4.69
CA SER A 125 -31.42 -21.52 5.75
C SER A 125 -30.82 -21.19 7.13
N ASP A 126 -29.67 -21.77 7.46
CA ASP A 126 -28.97 -21.50 8.71
C ASP A 126 -28.53 -20.03 8.81
N ALA A 127 -28.03 -19.45 7.70
CA ALA A 127 -27.64 -18.04 7.64
C ALA A 127 -28.85 -17.11 7.86
N LEU A 128 -30.00 -17.40 7.24
CA LEU A 128 -31.24 -16.65 7.46
C LEU A 128 -31.73 -16.75 8.91
N GLY A 129 -31.72 -17.96 9.49
CA GLY A 129 -32.09 -18.18 10.89
C GLY A 129 -31.17 -17.45 11.88
N LEU A 130 -29.86 -17.37 11.56
CA LEU A 130 -28.90 -16.61 12.36
C LEU A 130 -29.18 -15.10 12.31
N LEU A 131 -29.48 -14.56 11.13
CA LEU A 131 -29.85 -13.15 10.97
C LEU A 131 -31.18 -12.83 11.67
N GLU A 132 -32.17 -13.73 11.64
CA GLU A 132 -33.41 -13.60 12.41
C GLU A 132 -33.14 -13.57 13.93
N THR A 133 -32.26 -14.45 14.41
CA THR A 133 -31.82 -14.45 15.80
C THR A 133 -31.18 -13.11 16.16
N TYR A 134 -30.31 -12.58 15.30
CA TYR A 134 -29.65 -11.30 15.55
C TYR A 134 -30.63 -10.14 15.65
N ARG A 135 -31.53 -9.99 14.67
CA ARG A 135 -32.48 -8.88 14.66
C ARG A 135 -33.63 -9.02 15.65
N GLY A 136 -33.92 -10.25 16.12
CA GLY A 136 -35.05 -10.53 17.00
C GLY A 136 -34.73 -10.76 18.46
N THR A 137 -33.50 -11.16 18.80
CA THR A 137 -33.13 -11.54 20.17
C THR A 137 -32.19 -10.52 20.82
N TYR A 138 -31.36 -9.83 20.05
CA TYR A 138 -30.29 -8.99 20.59
C TYR A 138 -30.56 -7.51 20.40
N ARG A 139 -30.36 -6.71 21.45
CA ARG A 139 -30.45 -5.24 21.34
C ARG A 139 -29.30 -4.63 20.52
N GLY A 140 -28.24 -5.41 20.28
CA GLY A 140 -27.11 -5.03 19.46
C GLY A 140 -26.05 -6.14 19.36
N VAL A 141 -25.07 -5.93 18.50
CA VAL A 141 -23.98 -6.88 18.23
C VAL A 141 -22.62 -6.18 18.28
N VAL A 142 -21.62 -6.82 18.89
CA VAL A 142 -20.21 -6.40 18.84
C VAL A 142 -19.45 -7.34 17.93
N THR A 143 -18.73 -6.82 16.93
CA THR A 143 -17.98 -7.66 15.99
C THR A 143 -16.78 -6.95 15.37
N SER A 144 -15.77 -7.75 14.97
CA SER A 144 -14.65 -7.29 14.13
C SER A 144 -14.82 -7.62 12.65
N ARG A 145 -15.91 -8.30 12.27
CA ARG A 145 -16.17 -8.82 10.91
C ARG A 145 -17.03 -7.85 10.11
N LEU A 146 -16.48 -7.31 9.02
CA LEU A 146 -17.25 -6.51 8.05
C LEU A 146 -18.49 -7.27 7.52
N HIS A 147 -18.35 -8.58 7.30
CA HIS A 147 -19.43 -9.44 6.83
C HIS A 147 -20.53 -9.71 7.87
N CYS A 148 -20.32 -9.33 9.14
CA CYS A 148 -21.37 -9.29 10.15
C CYS A 148 -21.94 -7.87 10.28
N TYR A 149 -21.06 -6.86 10.27
CA TYR A 149 -21.43 -5.44 10.38
C TYR A 149 -22.43 -4.98 9.31
N LEU A 150 -22.10 -5.14 8.02
CA LEU A 150 -22.93 -4.59 6.93
C LEU A 150 -24.33 -5.22 6.81
N PRO A 151 -24.52 -6.56 6.86
CA PRO A 151 -25.88 -7.13 6.82
C PRO A 151 -26.70 -6.79 8.06
N LEU A 152 -26.09 -6.71 9.24
CA LEU A 152 -26.82 -6.32 10.45
C LEU A 152 -27.24 -4.85 10.43
N ARG A 153 -26.37 -3.97 9.92
CA ARG A 153 -26.71 -2.58 9.68
C ARG A 153 -27.85 -2.45 8.66
N SER A 154 -27.85 -3.26 7.60
CA SER A 154 -28.97 -3.35 6.63
C SER A 154 -30.29 -3.68 7.32
N LEU A 155 -30.27 -4.60 8.28
CA LEU A 155 -31.44 -5.03 9.07
C LEU A 155 -31.81 -4.06 10.21
N GLY A 156 -31.13 -2.91 10.33
CA GLY A 156 -31.37 -1.93 11.40
C GLY A 156 -30.92 -2.39 12.79
N VAL A 157 -30.10 -3.43 12.88
CA VAL A 157 -29.54 -3.90 14.16
C VAL A 157 -28.37 -3.01 14.55
N PRO A 158 -28.34 -2.44 15.78
CA PRO A 158 -27.18 -1.69 16.25
C PRO A 158 -25.93 -2.57 16.30
N VAL A 159 -24.85 -2.12 15.67
CA VAL A 159 -23.56 -2.84 15.67
C VAL A 159 -22.44 -1.94 16.16
N ASP A 160 -21.72 -2.42 17.17
CA ASP A 160 -20.42 -1.90 17.56
C ASP A 160 -19.33 -2.64 16.75
N PHE A 161 -18.83 -1.96 15.71
CA PHE A 161 -17.86 -2.53 14.77
C PHE A 161 -16.42 -2.20 15.19
N GLN A 162 -15.70 -3.22 15.62
CA GLN A 162 -14.34 -3.15 16.17
C GLN A 162 -13.35 -3.97 15.34
N PRO A 163 -13.02 -3.56 14.09
CA PRO A 163 -12.08 -4.30 13.28
C PRO A 163 -10.67 -4.25 13.88
N LYS A 164 -9.88 -5.32 13.66
CA LYS A 164 -8.48 -5.39 14.11
C LYS A 164 -7.61 -4.27 13.54
N ASN A 165 -7.85 -3.89 12.29
CA ASN A 165 -7.20 -2.77 11.64
C ASN A 165 -8.23 -1.98 10.84
N ARG A 166 -8.45 -0.73 11.20
CA ARG A 166 -9.42 0.15 10.54
C ARG A 166 -8.97 0.59 9.14
N SER A 167 -7.65 0.54 8.87
CA SER A 167 -7.05 0.87 7.57
C SER A 167 -7.03 -0.29 6.57
N ASP A 168 -7.70 -1.41 6.88
CA ASP A 168 -7.85 -2.54 5.96
C ASP A 168 -8.48 -2.05 4.63
N PRO A 169 -7.88 -2.39 3.47
CA PRO A 169 -8.33 -1.88 2.17
C PRO A 169 -9.79 -2.24 1.84
N ARG A 170 -10.32 -3.30 2.45
CA ARG A 170 -11.69 -3.77 2.27
C ARG A 170 -12.73 -2.83 2.88
N PHE A 171 -12.31 -1.90 3.74
CA PHE A 171 -13.18 -0.97 4.46
C PHE A 171 -13.26 0.40 3.77
N ALA A 172 -12.47 0.64 2.72
CA ALA A 172 -12.45 1.91 2.01
C ALA A 172 -13.85 2.23 1.41
N GLY A 173 -14.53 3.23 1.98
CA GLY A 173 -15.90 3.61 1.64
C GLY A 173 -17.00 2.89 2.41
N LEU A 174 -16.65 2.01 3.35
CA LEU A 174 -17.60 1.17 4.10
C LEU A 174 -17.50 1.31 5.62
N ILE A 175 -16.40 1.90 6.12
CA ILE A 175 -16.21 2.23 7.53
C ILE A 175 -16.47 3.72 7.77
N ASP A 176 -16.99 4.04 8.96
CA ASP A 176 -17.26 5.41 9.43
C ASP A 176 -18.25 6.21 8.55
N ILE A 177 -19.00 5.53 7.68
CA ILE A 177 -20.05 6.18 6.89
C ILE A 177 -21.29 6.41 7.76
N THR A 178 -21.86 7.61 7.64
CA THR A 178 -23.11 8.02 8.30
C THR A 178 -24.29 7.16 7.87
N ASP A 179 -25.41 7.22 8.60
CA ASP A 179 -26.62 6.49 8.23
C ASP A 179 -27.19 6.95 6.89
N ALA A 180 -27.13 8.26 6.60
CA ALA A 180 -27.53 8.81 5.31
C ALA A 180 -26.65 8.30 4.15
N GLU A 181 -25.32 8.19 4.34
CA GLU A 181 -24.43 7.62 3.33
C GLU A 181 -24.68 6.13 3.11
N PHE A 182 -24.96 5.38 4.18
CA PHE A 182 -25.30 3.96 4.08
C PHE A 182 -26.66 3.75 3.39
N GLU A 183 -27.67 4.53 3.73
CA GLU A 183 -28.99 4.51 3.10
C GLU A 183 -28.88 4.87 1.60
N SER A 184 -28.17 5.94 1.27
CA SER A 184 -27.91 6.33 -0.13
C SER A 184 -27.22 5.21 -0.93
N MET A 185 -26.22 4.55 -0.33
CA MET A 185 -25.57 3.39 -0.93
C MET A 185 -26.55 2.23 -1.14
N GLN A 186 -27.35 1.91 -0.13
CA GLN A 186 -28.33 0.83 -0.18
C GLN A 186 -29.39 1.09 -1.25
N THR A 187 -30.04 2.26 -1.23
CA THR A 187 -31.06 2.65 -2.22
C THR A 187 -30.51 2.63 -3.64
N ARG A 188 -29.26 3.05 -3.84
CA ARG A 188 -28.62 2.96 -5.15
C ARG A 188 -28.46 1.52 -5.61
N ILE A 189 -27.99 0.62 -4.74
CA ILE A 189 -27.86 -0.80 -5.09
C ILE A 189 -29.24 -1.41 -5.39
N ASP A 190 -30.25 -1.13 -4.56
CA ASP A 190 -31.61 -1.66 -4.75
C ASP A 190 -32.17 -1.25 -6.11
N ARG A 191 -32.08 0.04 -6.47
CA ARG A 191 -32.51 0.55 -7.78
C ARG A 191 -31.79 -0.11 -8.95
N LEU A 192 -30.46 -0.27 -8.84
CA LEU A 192 -29.67 -0.92 -9.87
C LEU A 192 -30.07 -2.39 -10.05
N LEU A 193 -30.31 -3.11 -8.95
CA LEU A 193 -30.73 -4.51 -9.00
C LEU A 193 -32.14 -4.66 -9.56
N GLU A 194 -33.10 -3.87 -9.06
CA GLU A 194 -34.49 -3.88 -9.52
C GLU A 194 -34.57 -3.71 -11.04
N GLU A 195 -33.93 -2.68 -11.59
CA GLU A 195 -34.00 -2.41 -13.02
C GLU A 195 -33.30 -3.50 -13.87
N MET A 196 -32.15 -4.01 -13.41
CA MET A 196 -31.49 -5.11 -14.12
C MET A 196 -32.30 -6.40 -14.07
N PHE A 197 -32.91 -6.74 -12.93
CA PHE A 197 -33.77 -7.91 -12.81
C PHE A 197 -35.02 -7.79 -13.67
N GLU A 198 -35.70 -6.63 -13.67
CA GLU A 198 -36.88 -6.41 -14.50
C GLU A 198 -36.59 -6.64 -15.98
N MET A 199 -35.52 -6.02 -16.51
CA MET A 199 -35.14 -6.18 -17.92
C MET A 199 -34.76 -7.63 -18.25
N ILE A 200 -33.93 -8.26 -17.41
CA ILE A 200 -33.47 -9.64 -17.64
C ILE A 200 -34.64 -10.62 -17.60
N LEU A 201 -35.53 -10.50 -16.62
CA LEU A 201 -36.69 -11.39 -16.47
C LEU A 201 -37.77 -11.13 -17.53
N ALA A 202 -37.85 -9.91 -18.07
CA ALA A 202 -38.69 -9.59 -19.24
C ALA A 202 -38.14 -10.18 -20.56
N GLY A 203 -36.92 -10.72 -20.57
CA GLY A 203 -36.29 -11.30 -21.75
C GLY A 203 -35.67 -10.27 -22.70
N ASP A 204 -35.32 -9.08 -22.20
CA ASP A 204 -34.60 -8.09 -23.00
C ASP A 204 -33.25 -8.64 -23.48
N SER A 205 -32.84 -8.26 -24.70
CA SER A 205 -31.54 -8.67 -25.27
C SER A 205 -30.37 -8.21 -24.38
N PRO A 206 -29.28 -8.99 -24.28
CA PRO A 206 -28.08 -8.59 -23.53
C PRO A 206 -27.57 -7.18 -23.88
N GLU A 207 -27.58 -6.81 -25.15
CA GLU A 207 -27.12 -5.50 -25.63
C GLU A 207 -27.91 -4.35 -25.00
N LYS A 208 -29.23 -4.52 -24.88
CA LYS A 208 -30.14 -3.54 -24.26
C LYS A 208 -29.89 -3.44 -22.75
N VAL A 209 -29.72 -4.57 -22.07
CA VAL A 209 -29.40 -4.62 -20.63
C VAL A 209 -28.06 -3.92 -20.36
N TYR A 210 -27.01 -4.23 -21.12
CA TYR A 210 -25.69 -3.60 -20.97
C TYR A 210 -25.68 -2.13 -21.37
N SER A 211 -26.49 -1.70 -22.34
CA SER A 211 -26.68 -0.28 -22.63
C SER A 211 -27.29 0.44 -21.43
N ARG A 212 -28.37 -0.10 -20.87
CA ARG A 212 -29.04 0.49 -19.72
C ARG A 212 -28.13 0.52 -18.48
N TRP A 213 -27.36 -0.54 -18.24
CA TRP A 213 -26.38 -0.58 -17.17
C TRP A 213 -25.35 0.56 -17.27
N ARG A 214 -24.83 0.80 -18.48
CA ARG A 214 -23.90 1.91 -18.74
C ARG A 214 -24.54 3.26 -18.46
N ASP A 215 -25.78 3.47 -18.92
CA ASP A 215 -26.49 4.73 -18.70
C ASP A 215 -26.76 5.00 -17.22
N LEU A 216 -27.21 3.98 -16.48
CA LEU A 216 -27.54 4.09 -15.05
C LEU A 216 -26.32 4.38 -14.16
N THR A 217 -25.13 3.96 -14.59
CA THR A 217 -23.89 4.04 -13.79
C THR A 217 -22.90 5.09 -14.30
N ALA A 218 -23.25 5.81 -15.38
CA ALA A 218 -22.37 6.78 -16.03
C ALA A 218 -21.88 7.88 -15.07
N ASN A 219 -22.76 8.38 -14.20
CA ASN A 219 -22.43 9.44 -13.25
C ASN A 219 -21.43 8.98 -12.18
N GLU A 220 -21.61 7.76 -11.67
CA GLU A 220 -20.75 7.14 -10.67
C GLU A 220 -19.38 6.80 -11.25
N VAL A 221 -19.33 6.31 -12.49
CA VAL A 221 -18.06 6.10 -13.22
C VAL A 221 -17.33 7.42 -13.42
N ALA A 222 -18.03 8.46 -13.87
CA ALA A 222 -17.44 9.79 -14.04
C ALA A 222 -16.96 10.37 -12.68
N ALA A 223 -17.70 10.14 -11.59
CA ALA A 223 -17.28 10.53 -10.25
C ALA A 223 -16.02 9.80 -9.79
N ALA A 224 -15.91 8.49 -10.06
CA ALA A 224 -14.72 7.71 -9.76
C ALA A 224 -13.51 8.19 -10.56
N GLN A 225 -13.68 8.50 -11.84
CA GLN A 225 -12.63 9.08 -12.68
C GLN A 225 -12.18 10.45 -12.17
N ARG A 226 -13.13 11.34 -11.82
CA ARG A 226 -12.80 12.64 -11.19
C ARG A 226 -12.05 12.46 -9.89
N ARG A 227 -12.47 11.52 -9.03
CA ARG A 227 -11.77 11.22 -7.76
C ARG A 227 -10.34 10.72 -8.01
N ARG A 228 -10.11 9.88 -9.02
CA ARG A 228 -8.76 9.42 -9.38
C ARG A 228 -7.89 10.57 -9.89
N ALA A 229 -8.43 11.41 -10.77
CA ALA A 229 -7.73 12.55 -11.36
C ALA A 229 -7.52 13.72 -10.37
N ALA A 230 -8.29 13.78 -9.28
CA ALA A 230 -8.17 14.85 -8.30
C ALA A 230 -6.78 14.85 -7.63
N GLU A 231 -6.02 15.90 -7.87
CA GLU A 231 -4.85 16.21 -7.07
C GLU A 231 -5.32 16.83 -5.75
N GLN A 232 -5.24 16.04 -4.68
CA GLN A 232 -5.38 16.59 -3.35
C GLN A 232 -4.02 17.19 -2.97
N PRO A 233 -3.93 18.48 -2.63
CA PRO A 233 -2.67 19.05 -2.18
C PRO A 233 -2.22 18.33 -0.90
N MET A 234 -0.93 18.07 -0.80
CA MET A 234 -0.37 17.61 0.46
C MET A 234 -0.29 18.79 1.43
N PRO A 235 -0.45 18.56 2.75
CA PRO A 235 -0.11 19.56 3.74
C PRO A 235 1.33 20.06 3.53
N PRO A 236 1.63 21.34 3.79
CA PRO A 236 3.01 21.82 3.76
C PRO A 236 3.84 21.03 4.78
N PRO A 237 5.11 20.72 4.46
CA PRO A 237 5.95 19.97 5.37
C PRO A 237 6.23 20.78 6.63
N VAL A 238 6.29 20.10 7.78
CA VAL A 238 6.69 20.71 9.06
C VAL A 238 8.20 20.80 9.15
N ALA A 239 8.92 19.76 8.73
CA ALA A 239 10.38 19.73 8.73
C ALA A 239 10.99 20.51 7.54
N ASP A 240 12.02 21.32 7.83
CA ASP A 240 12.83 22.02 6.82
C ASP A 240 14.15 21.27 6.54
N LEU A 241 14.03 20.07 5.97
CA LEU A 241 15.21 19.24 5.66
C LEU A 241 16.18 19.95 4.69
N VAL A 242 15.67 20.77 3.77
CA VAL A 242 16.51 21.51 2.82
C VAL A 242 17.37 22.52 3.56
N GLY A 243 16.76 23.33 4.44
CA GLY A 243 17.46 24.31 5.26
C GLY A 243 18.50 23.68 6.19
N GLU A 244 18.17 22.55 6.81
CA GLU A 244 19.10 21.79 7.66
C GLU A 244 20.33 21.31 6.88
N VAL A 245 20.12 20.71 5.71
CA VAL A 245 21.22 20.17 4.87
C VAL A 245 22.14 21.28 4.36
N VAL A 246 21.59 22.44 4.00
CA VAL A 246 22.38 23.61 3.56
C VAL A 246 23.39 24.07 4.62
N GLN A 247 23.08 23.94 5.92
CA GLN A 247 24.03 24.28 6.98
C GLN A 247 25.21 23.30 7.04
N ILE A 248 24.95 22.01 6.84
CA ILE A 248 25.98 20.96 6.88
C ILE A 248 26.90 21.05 5.65
N ARG A 249 26.33 21.38 4.47
CA ARG A 249 27.08 21.49 3.21
C ARG A 249 28.31 22.39 3.28
N ARG A 250 28.27 23.47 4.06
CA ARG A 250 29.29 24.53 4.08
C ARG A 250 30.72 24.07 4.41
N SER A 251 30.87 22.86 4.95
CA SER A 251 32.16 22.29 5.34
C SER A 251 32.68 21.16 4.43
N HIS A 252 31.98 20.80 3.35
CA HIS A 252 32.35 19.63 2.54
C HIS A 252 33.52 19.90 1.60
N ARG A 253 34.27 18.85 1.29
CA ARG A 253 35.34 18.90 0.29
C ARG A 253 34.77 18.79 -1.11
N THR A 254 35.45 19.41 -2.07
CA THR A 254 35.10 19.30 -3.49
C THR A 254 35.23 17.84 -3.94
N PRO A 255 34.22 17.26 -4.60
CA PRO A 255 34.32 15.92 -5.13
C PRO A 255 35.39 15.83 -6.22
N ARG A 256 36.03 14.66 -6.32
CA ARG A 256 37.00 14.39 -7.39
C ARG A 256 36.25 13.97 -8.66
N PRO A 257 36.45 14.66 -9.80
CA PRO A 257 35.66 14.42 -11.01
C PRO A 257 35.70 12.98 -11.54
N ASP A 258 36.83 12.30 -11.39
CA ASP A 258 37.05 10.95 -11.93
C ASP A 258 36.96 9.85 -10.87
N ALA A 259 36.59 10.17 -9.63
CA ALA A 259 36.51 9.19 -8.55
C ALA A 259 35.11 8.59 -8.42
N VAL A 260 35.04 7.28 -8.23
CA VAL A 260 33.80 6.60 -7.85
C VAL A 260 33.39 7.06 -6.45
N SER A 261 32.25 7.73 -6.35
CA SER A 261 31.70 8.21 -5.08
C SER A 261 30.93 7.09 -4.38
N VAL A 262 31.44 6.62 -3.25
CA VAL A 262 30.84 5.55 -2.44
C VAL A 262 30.28 6.15 -1.16
N VAL A 263 28.98 6.02 -0.94
CA VAL A 263 28.28 6.49 0.25
C VAL A 263 28.02 5.32 1.19
N VAL A 264 28.48 5.44 2.43
CA VAL A 264 28.29 4.42 3.46
C VAL A 264 27.64 5.07 4.68
N PRO A 265 26.38 4.73 5.00
CA PRO A 265 25.80 5.10 6.27
C PRO A 265 26.44 4.29 7.39
N VAL A 266 26.98 4.95 8.43
CA VAL A 266 27.74 4.29 9.50
C VAL A 266 27.23 4.76 10.86
N SER A 267 26.78 3.81 11.69
CA SER A 267 26.57 4.07 13.11
C SER A 267 27.86 3.88 13.93
N ALA A 268 27.88 4.42 15.16
CA ALA A 268 29.03 4.27 16.06
C ALA A 268 29.39 2.81 16.34
N THR A 269 28.42 1.89 16.29
CA THR A 269 28.61 0.45 16.51
C THR A 269 29.07 -0.29 15.24
N GLU A 270 29.02 0.34 14.08
CA GLU A 270 29.36 -0.28 12.79
C GLU A 270 30.72 0.17 12.24
N ALA A 271 31.49 0.99 12.97
CA ALA A 271 32.77 1.49 12.49
C ALA A 271 33.78 0.40 12.11
N GLU A 272 33.78 -0.72 12.84
CA GLU A 272 34.61 -1.89 12.51
C GLU A 272 34.15 -2.57 11.21
N ALA A 273 32.85 -2.81 11.07
CA ALA A 273 32.27 -3.37 9.85
C ALA A 273 32.51 -2.47 8.64
N ALA A 274 32.33 -1.16 8.79
CA ALA A 274 32.64 -0.18 7.76
C ALA A 274 34.14 -0.19 7.38
N SER A 275 35.04 -0.45 8.32
CA SER A 275 36.48 -0.60 8.02
C SER A 275 36.75 -1.83 7.14
N VAL A 276 36.05 -2.95 7.39
CA VAL A 276 36.11 -4.12 6.51
C VAL A 276 35.59 -3.80 5.11
N LEU A 277 34.45 -3.10 5.01
CA LEU A 277 33.91 -2.66 3.73
C LEU A 277 34.91 -1.80 2.95
N LEU A 278 35.42 -0.73 3.58
CA LEU A 278 36.37 0.19 2.96
C LEU A 278 37.63 -0.54 2.48
N SER A 279 38.14 -1.48 3.29
CA SER A 279 39.31 -2.29 2.92
C SER A 279 39.03 -3.18 1.72
N SER A 280 37.86 -3.83 1.70
CA SER A 280 37.46 -4.70 0.59
C SER A 280 37.27 -3.93 -0.72
N VAL A 281 36.71 -2.71 -0.67
CA VAL A 281 36.62 -1.83 -1.84
C VAL A 281 38.00 -1.39 -2.29
N ALA A 282 38.87 -0.98 -1.36
CA ALA A 282 40.22 -0.52 -1.68
C ALA A 282 41.10 -1.62 -2.28
N GLU A 283 40.92 -2.87 -1.86
CA GLU A 283 41.64 -4.03 -2.40
C GLU A 283 41.28 -4.34 -3.85
N HIS A 284 40.03 -4.09 -4.26
CA HIS A 284 39.51 -4.48 -5.58
C HIS A 284 39.33 -3.31 -6.56
N ALA A 285 39.45 -2.06 -6.12
CA ALA A 285 39.29 -0.88 -6.96
C ALA A 285 40.44 -0.76 -7.99
N SER A 286 40.10 -0.64 -9.28
CA SER A 286 41.09 -0.34 -10.33
C SER A 286 41.30 1.15 -10.58
N GLY A 287 40.42 2.02 -10.05
CA GLY A 287 40.43 3.46 -10.22
C GLY A 287 40.35 4.25 -8.91
N GLU A 288 40.21 5.57 -9.01
CA GLU A 288 40.05 6.45 -7.85
C GLU A 288 38.68 6.23 -7.18
N VAL A 289 38.65 6.15 -5.85
CA VAL A 289 37.44 6.05 -5.04
C VAL A 289 37.41 7.21 -4.05
N GLN A 290 36.22 7.76 -3.78
CA GLN A 290 35.98 8.72 -2.70
C GLN A 290 34.87 8.19 -1.80
N PHE A 291 35.17 8.03 -0.51
CA PHE A 291 34.20 7.56 0.48
C PHE A 291 33.54 8.72 1.19
N PHE A 292 32.21 8.69 1.25
CA PHE A 292 31.37 9.57 2.06
C PHE A 292 30.69 8.77 3.16
N LEU A 293 31.11 8.95 4.40
CA LEU A 293 30.56 8.24 5.56
C LEU A 293 29.50 9.11 6.21
N LEU A 294 28.23 8.70 6.15
CA LEU A 294 27.13 9.41 6.81
C LEU A 294 27.09 9.00 8.29
N ALA A 295 27.39 9.94 9.17
CA ALA A 295 27.59 9.70 10.59
C ALA A 295 26.52 10.40 11.43
N ARG A 296 25.69 9.62 12.14
CA ARG A 296 24.72 10.14 13.13
C ARG A 296 25.38 10.48 14.47
N HIS A 297 26.60 11.02 14.44
CA HIS A 297 27.36 11.43 15.62
C HIS A 297 28.33 12.56 15.25
N ASP A 298 28.62 13.46 16.20
CA ASP A 298 29.54 14.60 15.97
C ASP A 298 30.97 14.14 15.67
N GLN A 299 31.35 12.96 16.19
CA GLN A 299 32.62 12.29 15.88
C GLN A 299 32.40 10.80 15.72
N LEU A 300 32.90 10.23 14.62
CA LEU A 300 32.82 8.80 14.39
C LEU A 300 33.96 8.07 15.12
N PRO A 301 33.68 7.15 16.07
CA PRO A 301 34.72 6.37 16.72
C PRO A 301 35.53 5.59 15.68
N GLY A 302 36.86 5.55 15.84
CA GLY A 302 37.72 4.80 14.91
C GLY A 302 37.98 5.47 13.57
N ALA A 303 37.75 6.79 13.43
CA ALA A 303 38.02 7.53 12.17
C ALA A 303 39.43 7.28 11.58
N SER A 304 40.46 7.11 12.42
CA SER A 304 41.82 6.75 11.98
C SER A 304 41.89 5.36 11.36
N ALA A 305 41.19 4.38 11.94
CA ALA A 305 41.10 3.02 11.41
C ALA A 305 40.38 3.00 10.06
N LEU A 306 39.29 3.77 9.92
CA LEU A 306 38.57 3.92 8.65
C LEU A 306 39.42 4.57 7.56
N THR A 307 40.18 5.60 7.90
CA THR A 307 41.11 6.24 6.96
C THR A 307 42.22 5.28 6.53
N THR A 308 42.72 4.46 7.45
CA THR A 308 43.72 3.42 7.17
C THR A 308 43.12 2.32 6.26
N ALA A 309 41.90 1.87 6.57
CA ALA A 309 41.16 0.88 5.82
C ALA A 309 40.85 1.32 4.38
N ALA A 310 40.65 2.62 4.14
CA ALA A 310 40.42 3.16 2.80
C ALA A 310 41.66 3.07 1.87
N GLY A 311 42.81 2.56 2.32
CA GLY A 311 43.95 2.27 1.44
C GLY A 311 44.57 3.49 0.76
N GLY A 312 44.39 4.69 1.33
CA GLY A 312 44.85 5.95 0.75
C GLY A 312 43.79 6.72 -0.05
N PHE A 313 42.61 6.12 -0.30
CA PHE A 313 41.49 6.83 -0.88
C PHE A 313 40.91 7.88 0.09
N PRO A 314 40.45 9.04 -0.40
CA PRO A 314 39.84 10.06 0.44
C PRO A 314 38.60 9.54 1.18
N VAL A 315 38.55 9.80 2.48
CA VAL A 315 37.38 9.55 3.34
C VAL A 315 36.88 10.88 3.88
N GLU A 316 35.60 11.16 3.65
CA GLU A 316 34.89 12.30 4.18
C GLU A 316 33.78 11.82 5.11
N VAL A 317 33.81 12.28 6.36
CA VAL A 317 32.77 11.98 7.35
C VAL A 317 31.78 13.14 7.36
N ILE A 318 30.53 12.84 7.05
CA ILE A 318 29.45 13.83 7.00
C ILE A 318 28.57 13.67 8.24
N PRO A 319 28.58 14.65 9.16
CA PRO A 319 27.75 14.57 10.37
C PRO A 319 26.29 14.86 10.01
N THR A 320 25.43 13.84 10.14
CA THR A 320 23.98 13.95 9.90
C THR A 320 23.16 13.87 11.18
N ALA A 321 23.80 13.89 12.36
CA ALA A 321 23.16 13.74 13.67
C ALA A 321 21.97 14.69 13.89
N THR A 322 22.02 15.90 13.35
CA THR A 322 20.99 16.93 13.50
C THR A 322 19.89 16.89 12.43
N VAL A 323 20.04 16.09 11.37
CA VAL A 323 19.12 16.09 10.21
C VAL A 323 17.82 15.36 10.52
N GLY A 324 16.69 16.01 10.30
CA GLY A 324 15.34 15.47 10.46
C GLY A 324 14.90 15.36 11.91
N ASN A 325 15.49 16.14 12.82
CA ASN A 325 15.09 16.16 14.24
C ASN A 325 13.62 16.54 14.44
N ASP A 326 13.09 17.41 13.57
CA ASP A 326 11.69 17.84 13.59
C ASP A 326 10.79 16.99 12.68
N LEU A 327 11.36 16.11 11.85
CA LEU A 327 10.60 15.25 10.95
C LEU A 327 9.80 14.19 11.74
N ARG A 328 8.51 14.08 11.44
CA ARG A 328 7.61 13.11 12.07
C ARG A 328 6.85 12.31 11.02
N ALA A 329 7.28 11.07 10.80
CA ALA A 329 6.63 10.11 9.90
C ALA A 329 5.33 9.57 10.51
N ALA A 330 4.18 10.08 10.09
CA ALA A 330 2.87 9.80 10.69
C ALA A 330 2.87 9.96 12.22
N GLY A 331 3.54 11.01 12.72
CA GLY A 331 3.67 11.30 14.15
C GLY A 331 4.76 10.53 14.89
N LYS A 332 5.56 9.71 14.20
CA LYS A 332 6.67 8.94 14.79
C LYS A 332 8.02 9.46 14.30
N VAL A 333 9.07 9.23 15.09
CA VAL A 333 10.45 9.51 14.65
C VAL A 333 10.81 8.50 13.56
N PRO A 334 11.18 8.94 12.34
CA PRO A 334 11.61 8.04 11.28
C PRO A 334 12.96 7.39 11.59
N ALA A 335 13.30 6.31 10.86
CA ALA A 335 14.63 5.73 10.97
C ALA A 335 15.68 6.74 10.47
N PRO A 336 16.77 7.01 11.23
CA PRO A 336 17.79 7.97 10.82
C PRO A 336 18.39 7.68 9.45
N LEU A 337 18.59 6.39 9.13
CA LEU A 337 19.09 5.93 7.85
C LEU A 337 18.19 6.31 6.67
N ASP A 338 16.87 6.23 6.84
CA ASP A 338 15.91 6.63 5.79
C ASP A 338 16.03 8.13 5.51
N VAL A 339 16.19 8.94 6.56
CA VAL A 339 16.34 10.39 6.46
C VAL A 339 17.66 10.75 5.77
N ASP A 340 18.77 10.12 6.18
CA ASP A 340 20.10 10.37 5.61
C ASP A 340 20.14 10.11 4.11
N ARG A 341 19.53 9.00 3.69
CA ARG A 341 19.45 8.63 2.28
C ARG A 341 18.46 9.51 1.51
N LEU A 342 17.36 9.94 2.14
CA LEU A 342 16.37 10.83 1.52
C LEU A 342 16.98 12.20 1.18
N VAL A 343 17.86 12.73 2.05
CA VAL A 343 18.51 14.03 1.85
C VAL A 343 19.82 13.94 1.05
N LEU A 344 20.24 12.76 0.64
CA LEU A 344 21.55 12.52 0.01
C LEU A 344 21.84 13.39 -1.24
N PRO A 345 20.90 13.56 -2.19
CA PRO A 345 21.12 14.42 -3.36
C PRO A 345 21.40 15.86 -2.97
N GLU A 346 20.74 16.32 -1.91
CA GLU A 346 21.01 17.59 -1.30
C GLU A 346 22.30 17.54 -0.48
N LEU A 347 22.64 16.49 0.23
CA LEU A 347 23.86 16.47 1.03
C LEU A 347 25.13 16.60 0.16
N LEU A 348 25.08 16.07 -1.06
CA LEU A 348 26.17 16.03 -2.03
C LEU A 348 25.82 16.75 -3.34
N PRO A 349 25.72 18.09 -3.36
CA PRO A 349 25.23 18.84 -4.51
C PRO A 349 26.15 18.77 -5.74
N ASP A 350 27.45 18.62 -5.52
CA ASP A 350 28.47 18.60 -6.57
C ASP A 350 28.80 17.18 -7.05
N VAL A 351 28.14 16.16 -6.48
CA VAL A 351 28.28 14.76 -6.89
C VAL A 351 27.12 14.41 -7.81
N GLU A 352 27.44 13.91 -9.00
CA GLU A 352 26.44 13.52 -10.00
C GLU A 352 25.89 12.12 -9.74
N ARG A 353 26.75 11.19 -9.32
CA ARG A 353 26.38 9.78 -9.12
C ARG A 353 27.08 9.18 -7.91
N VAL A 354 26.37 8.30 -7.21
CA VAL A 354 26.91 7.57 -6.06
C VAL A 354 26.54 6.09 -6.07
N VAL A 355 27.41 5.28 -5.46
CA VAL A 355 27.07 3.92 -5.04
C VAL A 355 26.83 3.93 -3.53
N VAL A 356 25.64 3.53 -3.09
CA VAL A 356 25.30 3.39 -1.68
C VAL A 356 25.49 1.95 -1.25
N LEU A 357 26.30 1.73 -0.20
CA LEU A 357 26.57 0.41 0.36
C LEU A 357 26.23 0.36 1.86
N PRO A 358 25.75 -0.78 2.40
CA PRO A 358 25.61 -0.99 3.84
C PRO A 358 26.99 -1.07 4.50
N ALA A 359 27.15 -0.52 5.71
CA ALA A 359 28.42 -0.62 6.45
C ALA A 359 28.87 -2.08 6.67
N ALA A 360 27.92 -2.99 6.91
CA ALA A 360 28.17 -4.42 7.07
C ALA A 360 28.14 -5.15 5.72
N SER A 361 29.08 -4.85 4.84
CA SER A 361 29.21 -5.48 3.53
C SER A 361 30.68 -5.74 3.17
N VAL A 362 30.90 -6.69 2.26
CA VAL A 362 32.21 -7.00 1.68
C VAL A 362 32.08 -6.95 0.17
N VAL A 363 32.94 -6.16 -0.47
CA VAL A 363 33.00 -6.04 -1.92
C VAL A 363 34.14 -6.92 -2.45
N SER A 364 33.80 -7.82 -3.37
CA SER A 364 34.74 -8.80 -3.96
C SER A 364 35.00 -8.58 -5.46
N ALA A 365 34.57 -7.44 -5.99
CA ALA A 365 34.71 -7.04 -7.38
C ALA A 365 35.01 -5.55 -7.49
N ASP A 366 35.41 -5.08 -8.66
CA ASP A 366 35.69 -3.66 -8.87
C ASP A 366 34.39 -2.83 -8.76
N ILE A 367 34.38 -1.89 -7.81
CA ILE A 367 33.22 -1.02 -7.57
C ILE A 367 32.84 -0.17 -8.79
N SER A 368 33.79 0.06 -9.70
CA SER A 368 33.58 0.78 -10.96
C SER A 368 32.55 0.09 -11.85
N ASP A 369 32.49 -1.25 -11.82
CA ASP A 369 31.50 -2.03 -12.59
C ASP A 369 30.06 -1.73 -12.12
N LEU A 370 29.87 -1.53 -10.81
CA LEU A 370 28.58 -1.13 -10.26
C LEU A 370 28.32 0.37 -10.50
N ALA A 371 29.31 1.23 -10.31
CA ALA A 371 29.16 2.67 -10.46
C ALA A 371 28.84 3.11 -11.90
N THR A 372 29.31 2.35 -12.89
CA THR A 372 29.10 2.59 -14.31
C THR A 372 27.87 1.88 -14.88
N LEU A 373 27.09 1.20 -14.04
CA LEU A 373 25.85 0.53 -14.44
C LEU A 373 24.95 1.49 -15.22
N ASP A 374 24.53 1.08 -16.42
CA ASP A 374 23.60 1.84 -17.23
C ASP A 374 22.21 1.87 -16.56
N LEU A 375 21.80 3.05 -16.12
CA LEU A 375 20.51 3.25 -15.49
C LEU A 375 19.36 3.34 -16.53
N GLY A 376 19.70 3.50 -17.81
CA GLY A 376 18.73 3.65 -18.90
C GLY A 376 17.83 4.88 -18.71
N GLY A 377 18.40 5.98 -18.22
CA GLY A 377 17.67 7.24 -17.93
C GLY A 377 16.82 7.23 -16.66
N ARG A 378 16.95 6.20 -15.81
CA ARG A 378 16.22 6.09 -14.53
C ARG A 378 17.01 6.72 -13.39
N LEU A 379 16.30 7.10 -12.32
CA LEU A 379 16.88 7.80 -11.17
C LEU A 379 17.90 6.94 -10.40
N PHE A 380 17.69 5.63 -10.36
CA PHE A 380 18.58 4.72 -9.64
C PHE A 380 18.47 3.28 -10.16
N ALA A 381 19.48 2.48 -9.80
CA ALA A 381 19.43 1.04 -9.79
C ALA A 381 19.21 0.52 -8.37
N ALA A 382 18.35 -0.48 -8.21
CA ALA A 382 18.14 -1.16 -6.93
C ALA A 382 17.89 -2.66 -7.15
N PRO A 383 18.27 -3.52 -6.19
CA PRO A 383 18.17 -4.96 -6.34
C PRO A 383 16.74 -5.48 -6.17
N ASP A 384 16.50 -6.65 -6.73
CA ASP A 384 15.32 -7.45 -6.35
C ASP A 384 15.44 -7.93 -4.91
N PRO A 385 14.32 -8.18 -4.20
CA PRO A 385 14.37 -8.59 -2.81
C PRO A 385 15.08 -9.93 -2.61
N ALA A 386 16.02 -9.97 -1.66
CA ALA A 386 16.86 -11.15 -1.45
C ALA A 386 16.01 -12.40 -1.12
N GLY A 387 16.23 -13.48 -1.89
CA GLY A 387 15.54 -14.76 -1.68
C GLY A 387 14.02 -14.75 -1.94
N LEU A 388 13.44 -13.67 -2.47
CA LEU A 388 12.01 -13.53 -2.71
C LEU A 388 11.75 -13.08 -4.16
N SER A 389 11.10 -13.93 -4.96
CA SER A 389 10.62 -13.56 -6.29
C SER A 389 9.13 -13.19 -6.27
N GLY A 390 8.73 -12.26 -7.14
CA GLY A 390 7.32 -11.89 -7.35
C GLY A 390 6.66 -11.12 -6.21
N VAL A 391 7.45 -10.50 -5.31
CA VAL A 391 6.91 -9.65 -4.23
C VAL A 391 6.24 -8.43 -4.85
N SER A 392 4.98 -8.19 -4.46
CA SER A 392 4.18 -7.07 -4.97
C SER A 392 4.67 -5.73 -4.43
N GLY A 393 4.98 -4.79 -5.32
CA GLY A 393 5.28 -3.40 -4.99
C GLY A 393 4.09 -2.67 -4.38
N PHE A 394 2.87 -2.91 -4.89
CA PHE A 394 1.66 -2.46 -4.21
C PHE A 394 1.45 -3.16 -2.86
N GLY A 395 1.97 -4.36 -2.68
CA GLY A 395 2.03 -5.06 -1.39
C GLY A 395 2.77 -4.25 -0.34
N VAL A 396 3.95 -3.71 -0.69
CA VAL A 396 4.74 -2.80 0.17
C VAL A 396 3.91 -1.58 0.56
N LEU A 397 3.27 -0.92 -0.42
CA LEU A 397 2.42 0.26 -0.16
C LEU A 397 1.16 -0.07 0.64
N ASN A 398 0.58 -1.26 0.47
CA ASN A 398 -0.56 -1.73 1.24
C ASN A 398 -0.19 -2.00 2.70
N VAL A 399 1.02 -2.50 2.97
CA VAL A 399 1.56 -2.64 4.33
C VAL A 399 1.73 -1.26 4.97
N ALA A 400 2.31 -0.30 4.26
CA ALA A 400 2.44 1.09 4.73
C ALA A 400 1.06 1.69 5.06
N ALA A 401 0.09 1.57 4.15
CA ALA A 401 -1.27 2.05 4.37
C ALA A 401 -1.96 1.35 5.57
N ASN A 402 -1.73 0.05 5.77
CA ASN A 402 -2.28 -0.67 6.93
C ASN A 402 -1.66 -0.19 8.25
N ARG A 403 -0.40 0.27 8.26
CA ARG A 403 0.28 0.78 9.47
C ARG A 403 -0.39 2.03 10.04
N LEU A 404 -1.12 2.78 9.22
CA LEU A 404 -1.84 4.00 9.62
C LEU A 404 -3.02 3.73 10.58
N GLY A 405 -3.46 2.47 10.71
CA GLY A 405 -4.37 2.03 11.77
C GLY A 405 -5.69 2.80 11.78
N ALA A 406 -5.87 3.72 12.73
CA ALA A 406 -7.07 4.54 12.87
C ALA A 406 -7.19 5.67 11.84
N ARG A 407 -6.12 6.05 11.14
CA ARG A 407 -6.12 7.11 10.12
C ARG A 407 -6.62 6.59 8.76
N THR A 408 -7.87 6.16 8.72
CA THR A 408 -8.51 5.47 7.58
C THR A 408 -8.53 6.30 6.30
N ALA A 409 -8.77 7.61 6.41
CA ALA A 409 -8.74 8.55 5.29
C ALA A 409 -7.34 8.62 4.64
N ALA A 410 -6.29 8.79 5.46
CA ALA A 410 -4.90 8.81 4.99
C ALA A 410 -4.50 7.47 4.33
N ALA A 411 -4.91 6.33 4.91
CA ALA A 411 -4.64 5.02 4.33
C ALA A 411 -5.33 4.80 2.97
N THR A 412 -6.57 5.29 2.83
CA THR A 412 -7.30 5.24 1.56
C THR A 412 -6.66 6.17 0.53
N GLU A 413 -6.22 7.35 0.97
CA GLU A 413 -5.57 8.34 0.12
C GLU A 413 -4.21 7.87 -0.39
N LEU A 414 -3.38 7.24 0.45
CA LEU A 414 -2.11 6.63 0.02
C LEU A 414 -2.33 5.61 -1.11
N ARG A 415 -3.32 4.72 -0.95
CA ARG A 415 -3.65 3.71 -1.97
C ARG A 415 -4.13 4.36 -3.27
N ARG A 416 -5.05 5.34 -3.17
CA ARG A 416 -5.53 6.09 -4.34
C ARG A 416 -4.37 6.71 -5.11
N ARG A 417 -3.47 7.38 -4.39
CA ARG A 417 -2.27 8.03 -4.97
C ARG A 417 -1.31 7.05 -5.62
N ALA A 418 -1.16 5.85 -5.05
CA ALA A 418 -0.33 4.81 -5.62
C ALA A 418 -0.93 4.29 -6.93
N TYR A 419 -2.21 3.92 -6.95
CA TYR A 419 -2.90 3.42 -8.16
C TYR A 419 -3.16 4.50 -9.22
N ALA A 420 -3.10 5.79 -8.83
CA ALA A 420 -3.12 6.90 -9.77
C ALA A 420 -1.80 7.04 -10.54
N ARG A 421 -0.66 6.74 -9.89
CA ARG A 421 0.68 6.86 -10.47
C ARG A 421 1.08 5.66 -11.31
N HIS A 422 0.83 4.46 -10.78
CA HIS A 422 1.35 3.23 -11.35
C HIS A 422 0.21 2.34 -11.84
N ARG A 423 0.43 1.70 -13.00
CA ARG A 423 -0.42 0.63 -13.48
C ARG A 423 -0.26 -0.58 -12.53
N PHE A 424 -1.37 -1.16 -12.09
CA PHE A 424 -1.35 -2.36 -11.23
C PHE A 424 -0.77 -3.58 -11.97
N ASP A 425 0.11 -4.42 -11.43
CA ASP A 425 1.02 -4.32 -10.26
C ASP A 425 2.48 -4.47 -10.77
N PHE A 426 3.48 -4.19 -9.93
CA PHE A 426 4.89 -4.28 -10.28
C PHE A 426 5.70 -5.03 -9.21
N ASP A 427 6.92 -5.42 -9.55
CA ASP A 427 7.81 -6.12 -8.62
C ASP A 427 8.46 -5.13 -7.65
N ALA A 428 8.40 -5.47 -6.36
CA ALA A 428 9.08 -4.73 -5.30
C ALA A 428 10.60 -4.83 -5.45
N PHE A 429 11.31 -3.92 -4.79
CA PHE A 429 12.77 -3.89 -4.74
C PHE A 429 13.26 -3.58 -3.33
N ASP A 430 14.53 -3.88 -3.06
CA ASP A 430 15.22 -3.44 -1.84
C ASP A 430 16.08 -2.21 -2.13
N ILE A 431 16.57 -1.54 -1.08
CA ILE A 431 17.31 -0.28 -1.20
C ILE A 431 18.62 -0.30 -0.41
N GLU A 432 19.11 -1.49 -0.07
CA GLU A 432 20.31 -1.64 0.74
C GLU A 432 21.58 -1.29 -0.05
N VAL A 433 21.65 -1.79 -1.29
CA VAL A 433 22.65 -1.44 -2.31
C VAL A 433 21.97 -0.64 -3.41
N MET A 434 22.50 0.53 -3.76
CA MET A 434 21.92 1.36 -4.81
C MET A 434 23.00 2.04 -5.64
N VAL A 435 22.70 2.26 -6.93
CA VAL A 435 23.42 3.22 -7.77
C VAL A 435 22.47 4.35 -8.03
N ILE A 436 22.82 5.57 -7.63
CA ILE A 436 21.89 6.70 -7.66
C ILE A 436 22.45 7.80 -8.55
N ASP A 437 21.65 8.25 -9.51
CA ASP A 437 21.89 9.48 -10.25
C ASP A 437 21.39 10.66 -9.43
N LEU A 438 22.29 11.26 -8.64
CA LEU A 438 21.94 12.36 -7.75
C LEU A 438 21.56 13.62 -8.53
N ALA A 439 22.14 13.83 -9.72
CA ALA A 439 21.78 14.93 -10.58
C ALA A 439 20.32 14.81 -11.03
N ALA A 440 19.93 13.66 -11.60
CA ALA A 440 18.56 13.42 -12.02
C ALA A 440 17.57 13.43 -10.83
N TRP A 441 17.99 12.94 -9.66
CA TRP A 441 17.16 12.97 -8.44
C TRP A 441 16.88 14.42 -7.99
N ARG A 442 17.87 15.31 -8.03
CA ARG A 442 17.70 16.74 -7.74
C ARG A 442 16.77 17.41 -8.75
N ASP A 443 16.90 17.09 -10.04
CA ASP A 443 16.02 17.64 -11.10
C ASP A 443 14.55 17.24 -10.91
N CYS A 444 14.30 16.06 -10.33
CA CYS A 444 12.96 15.62 -9.94
C CYS A 444 12.46 16.24 -8.62
N ALA A 445 13.27 17.03 -7.91
CA ALA A 445 12.95 17.68 -6.65
C ALA A 445 12.29 16.75 -5.61
N LEU A 446 12.74 15.48 -5.57
CA LEU A 446 12.10 14.42 -4.78
C LEU A 446 12.02 14.77 -3.30
N LEU A 447 13.05 15.39 -2.71
CA LEU A 447 13.04 15.79 -1.31
C LEU A 447 11.85 16.73 -1.02
N THR A 448 11.80 17.86 -1.72
CA THR A 448 10.71 18.85 -1.52
C THR A 448 9.33 18.29 -1.83
N THR A 449 9.23 17.39 -2.82
CA THR A 449 7.96 16.80 -3.24
C THR A 449 7.44 15.78 -2.24
N TYR A 450 8.32 14.98 -1.62
CA TYR A 450 7.92 13.80 -0.86
C TYR A 450 8.11 13.87 0.66
N VAL A 451 8.76 14.89 1.22
CA VAL A 451 8.71 15.11 2.69
C VAL A 451 7.27 15.16 3.22
N PRO A 452 6.31 15.84 2.57
CA PRO A 452 4.91 15.79 3.00
C PRO A 452 4.30 14.38 3.00
N TYR A 453 4.77 13.49 2.12
CA TYR A 453 4.31 12.09 2.08
C TYR A 453 4.88 11.28 3.23
N VAL A 454 6.14 11.52 3.61
CA VAL A 454 6.74 10.93 4.80
C VAL A 454 5.94 11.36 6.03
N GLU A 455 5.67 12.66 6.18
CA GLU A 455 4.95 13.18 7.35
C GLU A 455 3.50 12.70 7.41
N GLU A 456 2.77 12.80 6.30
CA GLU A 456 1.36 12.42 6.27
C GLU A 456 1.18 10.91 6.38
N PHE A 457 1.93 10.11 5.62
CA PHE A 457 1.67 8.66 5.52
C PHE A 457 2.63 7.79 6.32
N GLY A 458 3.72 8.34 6.84
CA GLY A 458 4.71 7.58 7.62
C GLY A 458 5.51 6.59 6.80
N LEU A 459 5.81 6.93 5.54
CA LEU A 459 6.57 6.08 4.62
C LEU A 459 8.04 6.03 5.02
N THR A 460 8.63 4.83 5.00
CA THR A 460 10.10 4.68 4.94
C THR A 460 10.62 5.14 3.57
N LEU A 461 11.93 5.30 3.41
CA LEU A 461 12.49 5.64 2.09
C LEU A 461 12.14 4.58 1.06
N ARG A 462 12.22 3.30 1.43
CA ARG A 462 11.83 2.19 0.54
C ARG A 462 10.38 2.34 0.07
N GLU A 463 9.45 2.55 0.99
CA GLU A 463 8.03 2.69 0.68
C GLU A 463 7.75 3.93 -0.17
N LEU A 464 8.45 5.03 0.11
CA LEU A 464 8.38 6.27 -0.67
C LEU A 464 8.88 6.06 -2.10
N LEU A 465 9.99 5.35 -2.30
CA LEU A 465 10.50 5.06 -3.65
C LEU A 465 9.55 4.15 -4.44
N HIS A 466 8.90 3.17 -3.79
CA HIS A 466 7.85 2.37 -4.46
C HIS A 466 6.66 3.24 -4.88
N LEU A 467 6.30 4.26 -4.09
CA LEU A 467 5.26 5.21 -4.46
C LEU A 467 5.71 6.15 -5.58
N ALA A 468 6.95 6.63 -5.53
CA ALA A 468 7.45 7.66 -6.42
C ALA A 468 7.79 7.12 -7.82
N VAL A 469 8.58 6.05 -7.90
CA VAL A 469 9.08 5.52 -9.19
C VAL A 469 8.42 4.21 -9.62
N GLY A 470 7.78 3.48 -8.70
CA GLY A 470 7.11 2.22 -9.02
C GLY A 470 8.05 1.22 -9.73
N PRO A 471 7.72 0.73 -10.94
CA PRO A 471 8.59 -0.18 -11.68
C PRO A 471 9.86 0.49 -12.27
N ASP A 472 9.91 1.82 -12.33
CA ASP A 472 10.91 2.56 -13.10
C ASP A 472 12.26 2.71 -12.37
N ARG A 473 12.94 1.57 -12.18
CA ARG A 473 14.34 1.48 -11.73
C ARG A 473 15.18 0.62 -12.68
N ALA A 474 16.50 0.82 -12.66
CA ALA A 474 17.42 -0.20 -13.16
C ALA A 474 17.58 -1.29 -12.09
N VAL A 475 18.04 -2.47 -12.49
CA VAL A 475 18.21 -3.62 -11.59
C VAL A 475 19.68 -3.75 -11.23
N VAL A 476 20.00 -3.73 -9.94
CA VAL A 476 21.33 -4.07 -9.45
C VAL A 476 21.57 -5.56 -9.73
N PRO A 477 22.66 -5.95 -10.42
CA PRO A 477 22.90 -7.35 -10.73
C PRO A 477 23.01 -8.22 -9.46
N PRO A 478 22.48 -9.46 -9.45
CA PRO A 478 22.43 -10.30 -8.25
C PRO A 478 23.77 -10.54 -7.56
N GLN A 479 24.90 -10.51 -8.28
CA GLN A 479 26.23 -10.66 -7.66
C GLN A 479 26.60 -9.52 -6.69
N TRP A 480 25.91 -8.38 -6.77
CA TRP A 480 26.10 -7.23 -5.87
C TRP A 480 25.12 -7.23 -4.70
N TYR A 481 24.18 -8.18 -4.64
CA TYR A 481 23.17 -8.29 -3.59
C TYR A 481 22.78 -9.76 -3.38
N ALA A 482 23.58 -10.47 -2.60
CA ALA A 482 23.51 -11.92 -2.38
C ALA A 482 23.14 -12.29 -0.94
#